data_AF-A0A1U7DE52-F1
#
_entry.id   AF-A0A1U7DE52-F1
#
_cell.length_a   1.000
_cell.length_b   1.000
_cell.length_c   1.000
_cell.angle_alpha   90.00
_cell.angle_beta   90.00
_cell.angle_gamma   90.00
#
_symmetry.space_group_name_H-M   'P 1'
#
loop_
_entity.id
_entity.type
_entity.pdbx_description
1 polymer ?
#
loop_
_entity_poly.entity_id
_entity_poly.type
_entity_poly.pdbx_seq_one_letter_code
_entity_poly.pdbx_strand_id
1 'polypeptide(L)'
;MDFVGNSASDRELAEFTRSQRNPEFSWGDVRRIREKWKGPLLIKGIMCPEDAIDAQRAGVDGIVVSNHGGRQLDGAPATIDVLADIIAALDRKFPVLLDGGIRRGSDIVKALALGAKGILLGRAPLYGLAAQGEAGVSRALSILEEEMTRTMTFVGARSVSAVSDFNVEIRR
;
A
#
# COMPACT_ATOMS: atom_id res chain seq x y z
N MET A 1 -8.77 -9.94 -26.07
CA MET A 1 -10.11 -9.82 -25.45
C MET A 1 -10.27 -8.37 -25.09
N ASP A 2 -11.11 -7.64 -25.83
CA ASP A 2 -11.46 -6.26 -25.49
C ASP A 2 -12.62 -6.35 -24.49
N PHE A 3 -12.31 -6.21 -23.21
CA PHE A 3 -13.29 -6.28 -22.12
C PHE A 3 -14.29 -5.11 -22.18
N VAL A 4 -13.84 -3.97 -22.72
CA VAL A 4 -14.66 -2.84 -23.15
C VAL A 4 -14.00 -2.36 -24.46
N GLY A 5 -14.79 -2.03 -25.49
CA GLY A 5 -14.24 -1.66 -26.80
C GLY A 5 -13.37 -0.40 -26.74
N ASN A 6 -12.45 -0.22 -27.70
CA ASN A 6 -11.51 0.93 -27.74
C ASN A 6 -12.17 2.32 -27.78
N SER A 7 -13.48 2.40 -28.03
CA SER A 7 -14.26 3.65 -28.01
C SER A 7 -15.09 3.84 -26.73
N ALA A 8 -14.89 3.00 -25.72
CA ALA A 8 -15.65 3.08 -24.47
C ALA A 8 -15.34 4.39 -23.74
N SER A 9 -16.41 5.09 -23.35
CA SER A 9 -16.34 6.24 -22.47
C SER A 9 -15.87 5.85 -21.06
N ASP A 10 -15.34 6.83 -20.32
CA ASP A 10 -14.97 6.65 -18.91
C ASP A 10 -16.13 6.09 -18.07
N ARG A 11 -17.36 6.46 -18.43
CA ARG A 11 -18.58 5.96 -17.77
C ARG A 11 -18.80 4.48 -18.03
N GLU A 12 -18.67 4.04 -19.27
CA GLU A 12 -18.84 2.62 -19.64
C GLU A 12 -17.76 1.75 -19.00
N LEU A 13 -16.52 2.23 -18.94
CA LEU A 13 -15.44 1.56 -18.22
C LEU A 13 -15.72 1.44 -16.72
N ALA A 14 -16.23 2.51 -16.10
CA ALA A 14 -16.60 2.51 -14.69
C ALA A 14 -17.77 1.57 -14.39
N GLU A 15 -18.79 1.55 -15.24
CA GLU A 15 -19.94 0.64 -15.13
C GLU A 15 -19.52 -0.82 -15.30
N PHE A 16 -18.69 -1.12 -16.30
CA PHE A 16 -18.12 -2.45 -16.48
C PHE A 16 -17.32 -2.89 -15.25
N THR A 17 -16.41 -2.06 -14.75
CA THR A 17 -15.62 -2.39 -13.54
C THR A 17 -16.53 -2.70 -12.34
N ARG A 18 -17.62 -1.95 -12.18
CA ARG A 18 -18.59 -2.19 -11.10
C ARG A 18 -19.34 -3.50 -11.27
N SER A 19 -19.68 -3.89 -12.50
CA SER A 19 -20.43 -5.11 -12.79
C SER A 19 -19.61 -6.39 -12.59
N GLN A 20 -18.27 -6.28 -12.67
CA GLN A 20 -17.36 -7.40 -12.39
C GLN A 20 -17.13 -7.66 -10.89
N ARG A 21 -17.70 -6.83 -10.00
CA ARG A 21 -17.50 -7.01 -8.55
C ARG A 21 -18.28 -8.22 -8.06
N ASN A 22 -17.56 -9.20 -7.51
CA ASN A 22 -18.15 -10.33 -6.80
C ASN A 22 -18.18 -10.04 -5.29
N PRO A 23 -19.36 -9.82 -4.66
CA PRO A 23 -19.46 -9.62 -3.22
C PRO A 23 -19.19 -10.90 -2.41
N GLU A 24 -19.22 -12.07 -3.05
CA GLU A 24 -18.98 -13.38 -2.43
C GLU A 24 -17.48 -13.76 -2.43
N PHE A 25 -16.61 -12.86 -2.89
CA PHE A 25 -15.17 -13.12 -2.95
C PHE A 25 -14.63 -13.48 -1.57
N SER A 26 -13.92 -14.59 -1.49
CA SER A 26 -13.49 -15.18 -0.22
C SER A 26 -12.01 -15.58 -0.24
N TRP A 27 -11.48 -15.97 0.92
CA TRP A 27 -10.15 -16.59 1.00
C TRP A 27 -10.03 -17.88 0.17
N GLY A 28 -11.14 -18.56 -0.13
CA GLY A 28 -11.16 -19.69 -1.05
C GLY A 28 -10.78 -19.28 -2.48
N ASP A 29 -11.23 -18.12 -2.94
CA ASP A 29 -10.85 -17.56 -4.24
C ASP A 29 -9.39 -17.14 -4.28
N VAL A 30 -8.88 -16.56 -3.20
CA VAL A 30 -7.46 -16.22 -3.08
C VAL A 30 -6.59 -17.46 -3.25
N ARG A 31 -6.93 -18.57 -2.58
CA ARG A 31 -6.23 -19.85 -2.74
C ARG A 31 -6.30 -20.37 -4.17
N ARG A 32 -7.47 -20.31 -4.81
CA ARG A 32 -7.64 -20.71 -6.22
C ARG A 32 -6.84 -19.82 -7.18
N ILE A 33 -6.71 -18.52 -6.92
CA ILE A 33 -5.83 -17.62 -7.67
C ILE A 33 -4.37 -18.05 -7.47
N ARG A 34 -3.95 -18.30 -6.23
CA ARG A 34 -2.60 -18.77 -5.89
C ARG A 34 -2.25 -20.12 -6.54
N GLU A 35 -3.22 -21.01 -6.71
CA GLU A 35 -3.03 -22.28 -7.42
C GLU A 35 -2.71 -22.07 -8.91
N LYS A 36 -3.34 -21.07 -9.55
CA LYS A 36 -3.19 -20.80 -10.98
C LYS A 36 -2.04 -19.85 -11.31
N TRP A 37 -1.84 -18.82 -10.49
CA TRP A 37 -0.75 -17.87 -10.62
C TRP A 37 0.45 -18.37 -9.82
N LYS A 38 1.66 -18.35 -10.37
CA LYS A 38 2.89 -18.78 -9.65
C LYS A 38 3.91 -17.66 -9.44
N GLY A 39 3.62 -16.44 -9.90
CA GLY A 39 4.44 -15.25 -9.65
C GLY A 39 4.11 -14.59 -8.30
N PRO A 40 4.70 -13.42 -8.01
CA PRO A 40 4.36 -12.66 -6.81
C PRO A 40 2.85 -12.35 -6.72
N LEU A 41 2.24 -12.60 -5.56
CA LEU A 41 0.85 -12.33 -5.27
C LEU A 41 0.75 -11.57 -3.95
N LEU A 42 0.21 -10.35 -3.98
CA LEU A 42 -0.03 -9.56 -2.78
C LEU A 42 -1.52 -9.24 -2.64
N ILE A 43 -2.02 -9.24 -1.41
CA ILE A 43 -3.38 -8.77 -1.10
C ILE A 43 -3.31 -7.36 -0.55
N LYS A 44 -4.08 -6.45 -1.17
CA LYS A 44 -4.17 -5.05 -0.77
C LYS A 44 -5.53 -4.76 -0.18
N GLY A 45 -5.55 -4.07 0.95
CA GLY A 45 -6.78 -3.73 1.66
C GLY A 45 -6.88 -4.30 3.07
N ILE A 46 -5.82 -4.96 3.56
CA ILE A 46 -5.78 -5.53 4.91
C ILE A 46 -5.74 -4.40 5.93
N MET A 47 -6.67 -4.42 6.89
CA MET A 47 -6.82 -3.36 7.90
C MET A 47 -6.88 -3.91 9.34
N CYS A 48 -6.82 -5.22 9.53
CA CYS A 48 -6.74 -5.86 10.85
C CYS A 48 -5.79 -7.07 10.86
N PRO A 49 -5.30 -7.47 12.05
CA PRO A 49 -4.41 -8.63 12.20
C PRO A 49 -5.01 -9.96 11.72
N GLU A 50 -6.31 -10.18 11.93
CA GLU A 50 -6.97 -11.44 11.61
C GLU A 50 -6.94 -11.71 10.10
N ASP A 51 -7.27 -10.71 9.29
CA ASP A 51 -7.22 -10.80 7.82
C ASP A 51 -5.79 -10.94 7.30
N ALA A 52 -4.80 -10.38 8.01
CA ALA A 52 -3.39 -10.54 7.66
C ALA A 52 -2.94 -12.00 7.83
N ILE A 53 -3.33 -12.64 8.93
CA ILE A 53 -3.07 -14.06 9.19
C ILE A 53 -3.73 -14.92 8.11
N ASP A 54 -4.99 -14.64 7.77
CA ASP A 54 -5.71 -15.39 6.74
C ASP A 54 -5.09 -15.21 5.34
N ALA A 55 -4.61 -14.01 5.01
CA ALA A 55 -3.86 -13.77 3.78
C ALA A 55 -2.57 -14.61 3.74
N GLN A 56 -1.79 -14.62 4.81
CA GLN A 56 -0.56 -15.43 4.91
C GLN A 56 -0.90 -16.93 4.75
N ARG A 57 -1.95 -17.42 5.40
CA ARG A 57 -2.43 -18.81 5.29
C ARG A 57 -2.95 -19.16 3.89
N ALA A 58 -3.46 -18.19 3.16
CA ALA A 58 -3.86 -18.37 1.76
C ALA A 58 -2.67 -18.49 0.79
N GLY A 59 -1.44 -18.32 1.28
CA GLY A 59 -0.20 -18.54 0.53
C GLY A 59 0.22 -17.36 -0.33
N VAL A 60 -0.21 -16.14 0.00
CA VAL A 60 0.22 -14.93 -0.70
C VAL A 60 1.63 -14.53 -0.26
N ASP A 61 2.37 -13.82 -1.10
CA ASP A 61 3.78 -13.47 -0.90
C ASP A 61 3.98 -12.18 -0.09
N GLY A 62 2.89 -11.48 0.23
CA GLY A 62 2.88 -10.26 1.02
C GLY A 62 1.51 -9.62 1.08
N ILE A 63 1.39 -8.57 1.88
CA ILE A 63 0.17 -7.77 1.99
C ILE A 63 0.45 -6.28 1.85
N VAL A 64 -0.61 -5.51 1.58
CA VAL A 64 -0.59 -4.05 1.62
C VAL A 64 -1.66 -3.56 2.60
N VAL A 65 -1.20 -2.93 3.68
CA VAL A 65 -2.07 -2.21 4.63
C VAL A 65 -2.63 -0.99 3.93
N SER A 66 -3.95 -0.96 3.74
CA SER A 66 -4.60 0.05 2.91
C SER A 66 -6.08 0.20 3.22
N ASN A 67 -6.51 1.42 3.52
CA ASN A 67 -7.93 1.79 3.57
C ASN A 67 -8.43 2.36 2.23
N HIS A 68 -7.73 2.03 1.15
CA HIS A 68 -8.00 2.50 -0.21
C HIS A 68 -7.96 4.03 -0.37
N GLY A 69 -7.16 4.69 0.48
CA GLY A 69 -7.04 6.14 0.53
C GLY A 69 -8.26 6.84 1.13
N GLY A 70 -9.00 6.17 2.01
CA GLY A 70 -10.22 6.68 2.66
C GLY A 70 -11.41 6.79 1.71
N ARG A 71 -11.54 5.84 0.77
CA ARG A 71 -12.57 5.89 -0.30
C ARG A 71 -13.60 4.77 -0.24
N GLN A 72 -13.45 3.82 0.68
CA GLN A 72 -14.32 2.65 0.78
C GLN A 72 -15.19 2.74 2.04
N LEU A 73 -14.66 2.36 3.20
CA LEU A 73 -15.34 2.52 4.49
C LEU A 73 -14.87 3.80 5.17
N ASP A 74 -15.76 4.78 5.30
CA ASP A 74 -15.50 5.98 6.09
C ASP A 74 -15.48 5.65 7.60
N GLY A 75 -14.65 6.36 8.36
CA GLY A 75 -14.40 6.07 9.78
C GLY A 75 -13.44 4.92 10.06
N ALA A 76 -12.93 4.22 9.03
CA ALA A 76 -11.83 3.29 9.19
C ALA A 76 -10.56 4.00 9.71
N PRO A 77 -9.72 3.33 10.52
CA PRO A 77 -8.51 3.95 11.08
C PRO A 77 -7.52 4.38 9.99
N ALA A 78 -6.59 5.27 10.35
CA ALA A 78 -5.46 5.54 9.48
C ALA A 78 -4.60 4.28 9.35
N THR A 79 -4.06 4.05 8.15
CA THR A 79 -3.28 2.84 7.84
C THR A 79 -2.04 2.71 8.72
N ILE A 80 -1.42 3.84 9.09
CA ILE A 80 -0.24 3.85 9.96
C ILE A 80 -0.56 3.43 11.40
N ASP A 81 -1.79 3.66 11.87
CA ASP A 81 -2.19 3.36 13.25
C ASP A 81 -2.37 1.87 13.51
N VAL A 82 -2.68 1.10 12.46
CA VAL A 82 -2.90 -0.35 12.52
C VAL A 82 -1.69 -1.16 12.03
N LEU A 83 -0.68 -0.50 11.46
CA LEU A 83 0.46 -1.17 10.80
C LEU A 83 1.22 -2.09 11.75
N ALA A 84 1.57 -1.61 12.94
CA ALA A 84 2.40 -2.35 13.90
C ALA A 84 1.68 -3.61 14.41
N ASP A 85 0.38 -3.50 14.71
CA ASP A 85 -0.44 -4.62 15.18
C ASP A 85 -0.57 -5.71 14.10
N ILE A 86 -0.72 -5.30 12.83
CA ILE A 86 -0.76 -6.22 11.69
C ILE A 86 0.58 -6.95 11.51
N ILE A 87 1.69 -6.23 11.56
CA ILE A 87 3.04 -6.83 11.42
C ILE A 87 3.33 -7.81 12.56
N ALA A 88 2.93 -7.47 13.79
CA ALA A 88 3.15 -8.31 14.96
C ALA A 88 2.41 -9.66 14.89
N ALA A 89 1.33 -9.76 14.12
CA ALA A 89 0.55 -10.98 13.93
C ALA A 89 1.08 -11.93 12.84
N LEU A 90 2.06 -11.50 12.06
CA LEU A 90 2.59 -12.24 10.91
C LEU A 90 3.91 -12.93 11.21
N ASP A 91 4.27 -13.91 10.38
CA ASP A 91 5.56 -14.59 10.49
C ASP A 91 6.71 -13.59 10.30
N ARG A 92 7.82 -13.81 11.02
CA ARG A 92 9.01 -12.99 10.89
C ARG A 92 9.44 -12.94 9.41
N LYS A 93 9.59 -11.72 8.89
CA LYS A 93 9.98 -11.39 7.51
C LYS A 93 8.87 -11.49 6.46
N PHE A 94 7.61 -11.76 6.83
CA PHE A 94 6.51 -11.66 5.88
C PHE A 94 6.39 -10.22 5.35
N PRO A 95 6.46 -9.98 4.02
CA PRO A 95 6.48 -8.62 3.48
C PRO A 95 5.16 -7.89 3.69
N VAL A 96 5.22 -6.75 4.38
CA VAL A 96 4.08 -5.84 4.56
C VAL A 96 4.42 -4.50 3.92
N LEU A 97 3.60 -4.06 2.95
CA LEU A 97 3.66 -2.71 2.40
C LEU A 97 2.55 -1.84 3.00
N LEU A 98 2.67 -0.52 2.86
CA LEU A 98 1.65 0.41 3.33
C LEU A 98 1.31 1.46 2.26
N ASP A 99 0.04 1.83 2.15
CA ASP A 99 -0.39 3.05 1.46
C ASP A 99 -1.28 3.93 2.36
N GLY A 100 -1.71 5.07 1.82
CA GLY A 100 -2.59 6.00 2.54
C GLY A 100 -1.80 7.09 3.28
N GLY A 101 -2.19 8.35 3.07
CA GLY A 101 -1.64 9.47 3.84
C GLY A 101 -0.19 9.90 3.55
N ILE A 102 0.67 9.10 2.89
CA ILE A 102 2.08 9.45 2.65
C ILE A 102 2.23 10.74 1.82
N ARG A 103 2.74 11.82 2.42
CA ARG A 103 2.93 13.12 1.75
C ARG A 103 4.29 13.75 2.02
N ARG A 104 5.05 13.24 2.98
CA ARG A 104 6.40 13.70 3.33
C ARG A 104 7.37 12.55 3.41
N GLY A 105 8.66 12.85 3.26
CA GLY A 105 9.72 11.87 3.49
C GLY A 105 9.71 11.27 4.89
N SER A 106 9.31 12.05 5.91
CA SER A 106 9.19 11.56 7.28
C SER A 106 8.04 10.58 7.49
N ASP A 107 6.98 10.64 6.66
CA ASP A 107 5.91 9.63 6.69
C ASP A 107 6.44 8.28 6.21
N ILE A 108 7.29 8.29 5.17
CA ILE A 108 7.96 7.09 4.64
C ILE A 108 8.84 6.48 5.73
N VAL A 109 9.69 7.29 6.35
CA VAL A 109 10.60 6.83 7.42
C VAL A 109 9.84 6.24 8.61
N LYS A 110 8.72 6.85 9.03
CA LYS A 110 7.87 6.29 10.10
C LYS A 110 7.29 4.93 9.72
N ALA A 111 6.76 4.78 8.51
CA ALA A 111 6.22 3.50 8.06
C ALA A 111 7.29 2.40 8.04
N LEU A 112 8.49 2.72 7.54
CA LEU A 112 9.64 1.80 7.52
C LEU A 112 10.09 1.42 8.94
N ALA A 113 10.16 2.39 9.86
CA ALA A 113 10.55 2.16 11.25
C ALA A 113 9.54 1.26 11.99
N LEU A 114 8.26 1.36 11.64
CA LEU A 114 7.21 0.48 12.15
C LEU A 114 7.18 -0.91 11.48
N GLY A 115 8.13 -1.19 10.59
CA GLY A 115 8.35 -2.50 10.00
C GLY A 115 7.76 -2.69 8.60
N ALA A 116 7.16 -1.67 7.98
CA ALA A 116 6.77 -1.77 6.59
C ALA A 116 8.01 -2.00 5.71
N LYS A 117 7.92 -2.91 4.74
CA LYS A 117 8.99 -3.19 3.77
C LYS A 117 9.13 -2.07 2.72
N GLY A 118 8.07 -1.29 2.53
CA GLY A 118 8.00 -0.18 1.58
C GLY A 118 6.61 0.46 1.60
N ILE A 119 6.47 1.56 0.86
CA ILE A 119 5.21 2.28 0.74
C ILE A 119 4.72 2.34 -0.71
N LEU A 120 3.43 2.60 -0.90
CA LEU A 120 2.83 2.89 -2.20
C LEU A 120 2.27 4.32 -2.21
N LEU A 121 2.37 4.99 -3.37
CA LEU A 121 1.86 6.33 -3.57
C LEU A 121 0.64 6.30 -4.50
N GLY A 122 -0.43 6.99 -4.07
CA GLY A 122 -1.63 7.19 -4.88
C GLY A 122 -1.69 8.59 -5.47
N ARG A 123 -2.28 9.54 -4.71
CA ARG A 123 -2.59 10.89 -5.21
C ARG A 123 -1.36 11.75 -5.53
N ALA A 124 -0.26 11.61 -4.80
CA ALA A 124 0.92 12.48 -4.96
C ALA A 124 1.48 12.49 -6.41
N PRO A 125 1.79 11.35 -7.06
CA PRO A 125 2.21 11.35 -8.46
C PRO A 125 1.10 11.84 -9.41
N LEU A 126 -0.17 11.57 -9.12
CA LEU A 126 -1.29 12.07 -9.96
C LEU A 126 -1.43 13.59 -9.94
N TYR A 127 -1.14 14.24 -8.81
CA TYR A 127 -1.09 15.70 -8.73
C TYR A 127 0.08 16.27 -9.51
N GLY A 128 1.24 15.60 -9.48
CA GLY A 128 2.36 15.91 -10.37
C GLY A 128 1.98 15.81 -11.84
N LEU A 129 1.31 14.71 -12.22
CA LEU A 129 0.82 14.47 -13.58
C LEU A 129 -0.11 15.60 -14.05
N ALA A 130 -1.06 16.02 -13.21
CA ALA A 130 -1.98 17.10 -13.54
C ALA A 130 -1.28 18.47 -13.67
N ALA A 131 -0.22 18.71 -12.90
CA ALA A 131 0.51 19.98 -12.91
C ALA A 131 1.44 20.13 -14.12
N GLN A 132 2.17 19.07 -14.49
CA GLN A 132 3.20 19.17 -15.54
C GLN A 132 3.50 17.84 -16.24
N GLY A 133 2.50 16.97 -16.40
CA GLY A 133 2.67 15.68 -17.06
C GLY A 133 3.76 14.83 -16.38
N GLU A 134 4.55 14.11 -17.19
CA GLU A 134 5.65 13.27 -16.71
C GLU A 134 6.64 14.04 -15.84
N ALA A 135 7.02 15.26 -16.22
CA ALA A 135 7.96 16.08 -15.44
C ALA A 135 7.43 16.39 -14.03
N GLY A 136 6.12 16.59 -13.90
CA GLY A 136 5.49 16.80 -12.60
C GLY A 136 5.43 15.53 -11.76
N VAL A 137 5.21 14.36 -12.36
CA VAL A 137 5.33 13.05 -11.68
C VAL A 137 6.74 12.88 -11.12
N SER A 138 7.75 13.05 -11.98
CA SER A 138 9.16 12.95 -11.60
C SER A 138 9.50 13.91 -10.47
N ARG A 139 9.05 15.17 -10.55
CA ARG A 139 9.28 16.15 -9.48
C ARG A 139 8.63 15.75 -8.15
N ALA A 140 7.40 15.24 -8.18
CA ALA A 140 6.72 14.80 -6.97
C ALA A 140 7.45 13.63 -6.29
N LEU A 141 7.97 12.67 -7.06
CA LEU A 141 8.76 11.55 -6.55
C LEU A 141 10.11 12.02 -5.99
N SER A 142 10.84 12.89 -6.70
CA SER A 142 12.12 13.42 -6.23
C SER A 142 11.99 14.21 -4.93
N ILE A 143 10.93 15.00 -4.75
CA ILE A 143 10.69 15.71 -3.48
C ILE A 143 10.58 14.73 -2.31
N LEU A 144 9.82 13.65 -2.47
CA LEU A 144 9.65 12.63 -1.43
C LEU A 144 10.95 11.90 -1.11
N GLU A 145 11.74 11.59 -2.14
CA GLU A 145 13.07 10.96 -2.00
C GLU A 145 14.08 11.88 -1.29
N GLU A 146 14.14 13.16 -1.68
CA GLU A 146 14.98 14.18 -1.04
C GLU A 146 14.60 14.36 0.43
N GLU A 147 13.30 14.45 0.74
CA GLU A 147 12.83 14.55 2.13
C GLU A 147 13.08 13.29 2.95
N MET A 148 12.94 12.10 2.34
CA MET A 148 13.24 10.83 3.01
C MET A 148 14.72 10.76 3.37
N THR A 149 15.60 11.09 2.42
CA THR A 149 17.05 11.15 2.62
C THR A 149 17.43 12.13 3.71
N ARG A 150 16.79 13.32 3.73
CA ARG A 150 17.00 14.33 4.77
C ARG A 150 16.56 13.82 6.15
N THR A 151 15.40 13.17 6.22
CA THR A 151 14.88 12.60 7.47
C THR A 151 15.79 11.50 7.99
N MET A 152 16.24 10.59 7.12
CA MET A 152 17.19 9.53 7.47
C MET A 152 18.51 10.11 7.99
N THR A 153 19.02 11.18 7.37
CA THR A 153 20.19 11.91 7.85
C THR A 153 19.98 12.44 9.28
N PHE A 154 18.84 13.06 9.56
CA PHE A 154 18.54 13.61 10.89
C PHE A 154 18.44 12.56 11.99
N VAL A 155 17.94 11.37 11.67
CA VAL A 155 17.87 10.26 12.65
C VAL A 155 19.14 9.41 12.66
N GLY A 156 20.12 9.68 11.80
CA GLY A 156 21.38 8.90 11.74
C GLY A 156 21.26 7.56 11.01
N ALA A 157 20.21 7.34 10.22
CA ALA A 157 20.01 6.13 9.43
C ALA A 157 20.86 6.18 8.14
N ARG A 158 21.93 5.38 8.06
CA ARG A 158 22.82 5.33 6.88
C ARG A 158 22.29 4.48 5.73
N SER A 159 21.27 3.67 5.98
CA SER A 159 20.61 2.83 4.98
C SER A 159 19.14 2.63 5.37
N VAL A 160 18.30 2.22 4.42
CA VAL A 160 16.89 1.90 4.68
C VAL A 160 16.77 0.80 5.74
N SER A 161 17.68 -0.18 5.72
CA SER A 161 17.70 -1.27 6.71
C SER A 161 18.01 -0.80 8.13
N ALA A 162 18.67 0.35 8.31
CA ALA A 162 18.94 0.91 9.63
C ALA A 162 17.75 1.69 10.20
N VAL A 163 16.71 1.98 9.41
CA VAL A 163 15.55 2.77 9.85
C VAL A 163 14.71 2.03 10.90
N SER A 164 14.73 0.69 10.89
CA SER A 164 14.05 -0.13 11.89
C SER A 164 14.66 -0.06 13.29
N ASP A 165 15.85 0.56 13.43
CA ASP A 165 16.57 0.58 14.71
C ASP A 165 16.13 1.75 15.61
N PHE A 166 15.26 2.63 15.11
CA PHE A 166 14.76 3.79 15.84
C PHE A 166 13.37 3.56 16.42
N ASN A 167 13.19 3.93 17.69
CA ASN A 167 11.86 3.97 18.28
C ASN A 167 11.03 5.09 17.65
N VAL A 168 9.92 4.72 17.00
CA VAL A 168 8.90 5.66 16.54
C VAL A 168 7.69 5.53 17.47
N GLU A 169 7.35 6.62 18.14
CA GLU A 169 6.15 6.72 18.95
C GLU A 169 5.05 7.41 18.13
N ILE A 170 3.97 6.69 17.84
CA ILE A 170 2.75 7.29 17.31
C ILE A 170 1.93 7.77 18.50
N ARG A 171 1.83 9.09 18.65
CA ARG A 171 0.91 9.70 19.62
C ARG A 171 -0.51 9.58 19.07
N ARG A 172 -1.32 8.77 19.74
CA ARG A 172 -2.76 8.64 19.52
C ARG A 172 -3.52 9.68 20.34
#